data_AF-X0JZ27-F1
#
_entry.id   AF-X0JZ27-F1
#
_cell.length_a   1.000
_cell.length_b   1.000
_cell.length_c   1.000
_cell.angle_alpha   90.00
_cell.angle_beta   90.00
_cell.angle_gamma   90.00
#
_symmetry.space_group_name_H-M   'P 1'
#
loop_
_entity.id
_entity.type
_entity.pdbx_description
1 polymer ?
#
loop_
_entity_poly.entity_id
_entity_poly.type
_entity_poly.pdbx_seq_one_letter_code
_entity_poly.pdbx_strand_id
1 'polypeptide(L)'
;MQYDLESRREYYQRDLLPYNAMLGSPAKPESERAEFLCHIRRVAVRTLSLSIMGISAIRVGTHIAALYSERRTITAPDGHSAMPIIGFSTQQRPIIEGWVQGKVLTAFAY
;
A
#
# COMPACT_ATOMS: atom_id res chain seq x y z
N MET A 1 -6.63 -41.44 -0.78
CA MET A 1 -6.48 -40.27 -1.66
C MET A 1 -6.03 -39.11 -0.78
N GLN A 2 -4.73 -39.01 -0.54
CA GLN A 2 -4.14 -38.00 0.36
C GLN A 2 -3.47 -36.96 -0.55
N TYR A 3 -4.09 -35.80 -0.69
CA TYR A 3 -3.47 -34.65 -1.37
C TYR A 3 -2.43 -34.07 -0.42
N ASP A 4 -1.14 -34.29 -0.70
CA ASP A 4 -0.07 -33.57 -0.04
C ASP A 4 0.09 -32.21 -0.75
N LEU A 5 -0.34 -31.17 -0.05
CA LEU A 5 -0.22 -29.79 -0.48
C LEU A 5 1.27 -29.44 -0.44
N GLU A 6 1.79 -28.95 -1.56
CA GLU A 6 3.11 -28.32 -1.73
C GLU A 6 3.39 -27.28 -0.63
N SER A 7 3.78 -27.75 0.55
CA SER A 7 4.49 -26.98 1.55
C SER A 7 5.94 -26.96 1.11
N ARG A 8 6.26 -26.06 0.17
CA ARG A 8 7.64 -25.75 -0.19
C ARG A 8 8.33 -25.10 1.01
N ARG A 9 8.74 -25.93 1.97
CA ARG A 9 9.84 -25.60 2.85
C ARG A 9 11.11 -25.83 2.03
N GLU A 10 11.75 -24.74 1.66
CA GLU A 10 13.10 -24.79 1.09
C GLU A 10 14.04 -25.33 2.17
N TYR A 11 14.35 -26.62 2.10
CA TYR A 11 15.44 -27.22 2.85
C TYR A 11 16.73 -26.66 2.27
N TYR A 12 17.41 -25.81 3.03
CA TYR A 12 18.76 -25.35 2.68
C TYR A 12 19.71 -26.56 2.73
N GLN A 13 19.92 -27.19 1.58
CA GLN A 13 21.05 -28.09 1.36
C GLN A 13 22.32 -27.24 1.55
N ARG A 14 23.37 -27.77 2.20
CA ARG A 14 24.66 -27.05 2.35
C ARG A 14 25.40 -26.99 1.01
N ASP A 15 24.79 -26.35 0.03
CA ASP A 15 25.43 -26.07 -1.25
C ASP A 15 26.28 -24.81 -1.05
N LEU A 16 27.60 -24.96 -1.22
CA LEU A 16 28.54 -23.83 -1.17
C LEU A 16 28.19 -22.88 -2.33
N LEU A 17 27.60 -21.74 -1.98
CA LEU A 17 27.32 -20.68 -2.95
C LEU A 17 28.65 -20.16 -3.51
N PRO A 18 28.78 -20.02 -4.84
CA PRO A 18 30.00 -19.49 -5.43
C PRO A 18 30.19 -18.04 -4.99
N TYR A 19 31.45 -17.60 -4.88
CA TYR A 19 31.83 -16.28 -4.35
C TYR A 19 31.14 -15.10 -5.05
N ASN A 20 30.85 -15.25 -6.35
CA ASN A 20 30.13 -14.27 -7.16
C ASN A 20 28.61 -14.23 -6.91
N ALA A 21 28.06 -15.12 -6.09
CA ALA A 21 26.66 -15.09 -5.67
C ALA A 21 26.39 -14.02 -4.59
N MET A 22 27.43 -13.40 -4.03
CA MET A 22 27.29 -12.33 -3.05
C MET A 22 26.82 -11.04 -3.73
N LEU A 23 25.65 -10.54 -3.32
CA LEU A 23 25.14 -9.22 -3.71
C LEU A 23 25.88 -8.13 -2.92
N GLY A 24 27.06 -7.73 -3.39
CA GLY A 24 27.86 -6.70 -2.74
C GLY A 24 29.35 -6.82 -3.07
N SER A 25 30.15 -5.91 -2.50
CA SER A 25 31.59 -6.08 -2.53
C SER A 25 31.98 -7.18 -1.54
N PRO A 26 32.82 -8.15 -1.93
CA PRO A 26 33.36 -9.15 -1.01
C PRO A 26 34.52 -8.62 -0.15
N ALA A 27 34.95 -7.38 -0.39
CA ALA A 27 35.99 -6.74 0.39
C ALA A 27 35.48 -6.46 1.82
N LYS A 28 36.35 -6.67 2.82
CA LYS A 28 36.02 -6.38 4.21
C LYS A 28 35.72 -4.87 4.36
N PRO A 29 34.56 -4.49 4.91
CA PRO A 29 34.23 -3.08 5.13
C PRO A 29 35.13 -2.46 6.19
N GLU A 30 35.40 -1.15 6.05
CA GLU A 30 36.06 -0.37 7.10
C GLU A 30 35.19 -0.26 8.37
N SER A 31 33.86 -0.31 8.20
CA SER A 31 32.89 -0.34 9.30
C SER A 31 31.71 -1.24 8.94
N GLU A 32 31.63 -2.40 9.59
CA GLU A 32 30.52 -3.37 9.44
C GLU A 32 29.15 -2.73 9.74
N ARG A 33 29.10 -1.81 10.73
CA ARG A 33 27.89 -1.06 11.07
C ARG A 33 27.42 -0.16 9.93
N ALA A 34 28.33 0.57 9.30
CA ALA A 34 27.99 1.47 8.20
C ALA A 34 27.51 0.70 6.97
N GLU A 35 28.16 -0.42 6.65
CA GLU A 35 27.77 -1.29 5.54
C GLU A 35 26.40 -1.93 5.78
N PHE A 36 26.14 -2.46 6.98
CA PHE A 36 24.82 -2.96 7.36
C PHE A 36 23.72 -1.89 7.19
N LEU A 37 23.93 -0.68 7.74
CA LEU A 37 23.00 0.43 7.60
C LEU A 37 22.79 0.84 6.12
N CYS A 38 23.84 0.80 5.31
CA CYS A 38 23.76 1.06 3.88
C CYS A 38 22.91 0.01 3.15
N HIS A 39 23.03 -1.27 3.51
CA HIS A 39 22.23 -2.35 2.93
C HIS A 39 20.75 -2.24 3.33
N ILE A 40 20.44 -1.94 4.59
CA ILE A 40 19.06 -1.85 5.05
C ILE A 40 18.38 -0.51 4.71
N ARG A 41 19.13 0.53 4.27
CA ARG A 41 18.56 1.83 3.88
C ARG A 41 17.42 1.71 2.87
N ARG A 42 17.51 0.68 2.00
CA ARG A 42 16.49 0.39 1.00
C ARG A 42 15.13 0.06 1.63
N VAL A 43 15.11 -0.54 2.83
CA VAL A 43 13.86 -0.81 3.57
C VAL A 43 13.20 0.52 3.93
N ALA A 44 13.93 1.46 4.54
CA ALA A 44 13.39 2.77 4.91
C ALA A 44 12.89 3.54 3.68
N VAL A 45 13.67 3.60 2.60
CA VAL A 45 13.28 4.28 1.35
C VAL A 45 12.03 3.65 0.74
N ARG A 46 11.92 2.31 0.74
CA ARG A 46 10.74 1.60 0.20
C ARG A 46 9.50 1.84 1.06
N THR A 47 9.64 1.86 2.38
CA THR A 47 8.51 2.16 3.28
C THR A 47 8.01 3.58 3.04
N LEU A 48 8.89 4.58 2.97
CA LEU A 48 8.49 5.96 2.66
C LEU A 48 7.80 6.07 1.30
N SER A 49 8.38 5.45 0.26
CA SER A 49 7.78 5.44 -1.08
C SER A 49 6.39 4.80 -1.09
N LEU A 50 6.23 3.66 -0.40
CA LEU A 50 4.94 2.97 -0.26
C LEU A 50 3.91 3.83 0.48
N SER A 51 4.32 4.54 1.54
CA SER A 51 3.46 5.46 2.28
C SER A 51 2.97 6.61 1.40
N ILE A 52 3.87 7.26 0.65
CA ILE A 52 3.51 8.37 -0.27
C ILE A 52 2.54 7.87 -1.37
N MET A 53 2.80 6.68 -1.92
CA MET A 53 1.89 6.05 -2.88
C MET A 53 0.51 5.79 -2.25
N GLY A 54 0.46 5.27 -1.02
CA GLY A 54 -0.78 5.04 -0.29
C GLY A 54 -1.59 6.31 -0.06
N ILE A 55 -0.93 7.41 0.32
CA ILE A 55 -1.58 8.73 0.47
C ILE A 55 -2.21 9.19 -0.84
N SER A 56 -1.49 9.02 -1.95
CA SER A 56 -1.97 9.38 -3.29
C SER A 56 -3.18 8.52 -3.68
N ALA A 57 -3.13 7.21 -3.41
CA ALA A 57 -4.23 6.29 -3.68
C ALA A 57 -5.49 6.64 -2.89
N ILE A 58 -5.37 6.98 -1.60
CA ILE A 58 -6.51 7.41 -0.76
C ILE A 58 -7.15 8.68 -1.35
N ARG A 59 -6.35 9.68 -1.70
CA ARG A 59 -6.86 10.96 -2.24
C ARG A 59 -7.59 10.77 -3.56
N VAL A 60 -6.99 10.04 -4.49
CA VAL A 60 -7.59 9.78 -5.81
C VAL A 60 -8.83 8.89 -5.67
N GLY A 61 -8.75 7.81 -4.91
CA GLY A 61 -9.87 6.90 -4.67
C GLY A 61 -11.06 7.61 -4.03
N THR A 62 -10.82 8.43 -3.02
CA THR A 62 -11.85 9.25 -2.36
C THR A 62 -12.49 10.24 -3.33
N HIS A 63 -11.69 10.91 -4.16
CA HIS A 63 -12.19 11.86 -5.14
C HIS A 63 -13.08 11.18 -6.20
N ILE A 64 -12.66 10.02 -6.70
CA ILE A 64 -13.44 9.21 -7.63
C ILE A 64 -14.74 8.76 -6.98
N ALA A 65 -14.69 8.24 -5.74
CA ALA A 65 -15.87 7.80 -5.01
C ALA A 65 -16.88 8.95 -4.81
N ALA A 66 -16.40 10.15 -4.49
CA ALA A 66 -17.25 11.35 -4.38
C ALA A 66 -17.93 11.70 -5.69
N LEU A 67 -17.16 11.86 -6.78
CA LEU A 67 -17.71 12.18 -8.10
C LEU A 67 -18.68 11.12 -8.61
N TYR A 68 -18.36 9.84 -8.38
CA TYR A 68 -19.27 8.75 -8.72
C TYR A 68 -20.56 8.86 -7.92
N SER A 69 -20.49 9.15 -6.63
CA SER A 69 -21.65 9.22 -5.73
C SER A 69 -22.57 10.40 -6.05
N GLU A 70 -22.01 11.51 -6.54
CA GLU A 70 -22.78 12.66 -7.03
C GLU A 70 -23.51 12.35 -8.34
N ARG A 71 -22.86 11.60 -9.24
CA ARG A 71 -23.41 11.29 -10.57
C ARG A 71 -24.39 10.12 -10.54
N ARG A 72 -24.15 9.15 -9.66
CA ARG A 72 -24.99 7.95 -9.58
C ARG A 72 -26.27 8.30 -8.85
N THR A 73 -27.38 8.23 -9.57
CA THR A 73 -28.72 8.42 -9.02
C THR A 73 -29.44 7.09 -8.86
N ILE A 74 -30.35 7.03 -7.89
CA ILE A 74 -31.32 5.95 -7.69
C ILE A 74 -32.73 6.55 -7.57
N THR A 75 -33.76 5.72 -7.67
CA THR A 75 -35.14 6.15 -7.41
C THR A 75 -35.26 6.52 -5.94
N ALA A 76 -35.74 7.73 -5.67
CA ALA A 76 -35.93 8.23 -4.31
C ALA A 76 -37.06 7.47 -3.60
N PRO A 77 -37.15 7.55 -2.26
CA PRO A 77 -38.20 6.90 -1.48
C PRO A 77 -39.62 7.34 -1.86
N ASP A 78 -39.75 8.50 -2.52
CA ASP A 78 -41.01 9.03 -3.06
C ASP A 78 -41.48 8.30 -4.33
N GLY A 79 -40.67 7.41 -4.90
CA GLY A 79 -40.98 6.61 -6.09
C GLY A 79 -40.97 7.38 -7.42
N HIS A 80 -40.73 8.69 -7.40
CA HIS A 80 -40.93 9.55 -8.56
C HIS A 80 -39.70 10.41 -8.91
N SER A 81 -38.84 10.71 -7.94
CA SER A 81 -37.64 11.51 -8.17
C SER A 81 -36.36 10.66 -8.24
N ALA A 82 -35.34 11.19 -8.92
CA ALA A 82 -34.00 10.61 -8.94
C ALA A 82 -33.15 11.29 -7.85
N MET A 83 -32.60 10.50 -6.94
CA MET A 83 -31.76 10.97 -5.84
C MET A 83 -30.30 10.50 -6.03
N PRO A 84 -29.32 11.41 -6.05
CA PRO A 84 -27.90 11.06 -6.00
C PRO A 84 -27.55 10.24 -4.76
N ILE A 85 -26.73 9.20 -4.91
CA ILE A 85 -26.36 8.34 -3.79
C ILE A 85 -25.49 9.06 -2.75
N ILE A 86 -24.84 10.18 -3.11
CA ILE A 86 -24.13 11.02 -2.13
C ILE A 86 -25.04 11.58 -1.04
N GLY A 87 -26.37 11.58 -1.24
CA GLY A 87 -27.33 11.97 -0.21
C GLY A 87 -27.42 10.96 0.95
N PHE A 88 -26.90 9.74 0.81
CA PHE A 88 -26.91 8.74 1.88
C PHE A 88 -25.69 8.85 2.78
N SER A 89 -25.92 8.88 4.09
CA SER A 89 -24.87 8.94 5.11
C SER A 89 -23.88 7.77 5.02
N THR A 90 -24.32 6.61 4.54
CA THR A 90 -23.48 5.43 4.28
C THR A 90 -22.48 5.65 3.14
N GLN A 91 -22.78 6.53 2.17
CA GLN A 91 -21.84 6.93 1.12
C GLN A 91 -20.94 8.07 1.60
N GLN A 92 -21.49 9.01 2.37
CA GLN A 92 -20.75 10.19 2.85
C GLN A 92 -19.61 9.84 3.81
N ARG A 93 -19.84 8.92 4.76
CA ARG A 93 -18.85 8.55 5.78
C ARG A 93 -17.50 8.11 5.20
N PRO A 94 -17.42 7.09 4.33
CA PRO A 94 -16.13 6.66 3.78
C PRO A 94 -15.47 7.75 2.92
N ILE A 95 -16.24 8.59 2.24
CA ILE A 95 -15.71 9.73 1.46
C ILE A 95 -15.07 10.77 2.39
N ILE A 96 -15.76 11.15 3.46
CA ILE A 96 -15.26 12.15 4.41
C ILE A 96 -14.03 11.61 5.14
N GLU A 97 -14.08 10.36 5.61
CA GLU A 97 -12.94 9.69 6.26
C GLU A 97 -11.72 9.65 5.34
N GLY A 98 -11.89 9.23 4.09
CA GLY A 98 -10.82 9.22 3.10
C GLY A 98 -10.22 10.62 2.83
N TRP A 99 -11.06 11.66 2.85
CA TRP A 99 -10.58 13.03 2.68
C TRP A 99 -9.78 13.52 3.88
N VAL A 100 -10.26 13.24 5.10
CA VAL A 100 -9.57 13.56 6.35
C VAL A 100 -8.24 12.82 6.41
N GLN A 101 -8.22 11.51 6.17
CA GLN A 101 -6.99 10.72 6.13
C GLN A 101 -6.01 11.24 5.09
N GLY A 102 -6.49 11.56 3.88
CA GLY A 102 -5.67 12.14 2.83
C GLY A 102 -5.00 13.46 3.24
N LYS A 103 -5.73 14.35 3.93
CA LYS A 103 -5.18 15.61 4.44
C LYS A 103 -4.19 15.39 5.58
N VAL A 104 -4.57 14.60 6.59
CA VAL A 104 -3.75 14.32 7.77
C VAL A 104 -2.44 13.67 7.34
N LEU A 105 -2.49 12.60 6.55
CA LEU A 105 -1.28 11.89 6.12
C LEU A 105 -0.38 12.74 5.22
N THR A 106 -0.96 13.60 4.36
CA THR A 106 -0.16 14.55 3.55
C THR A 106 0.64 15.50 4.45
N ALA A 107 0.11 15.91 5.61
CA ALA A 107 0.83 16.79 6.54
C ALA A 107 2.05 16.14 7.19
N PHE A 108 2.11 14.80 7.23
CA PHE A 108 3.25 14.03 7.76
C PHE A 108 4.20 13.52 6.65
N ALA A 109 3.95 13.85 5.39
CA ALA A 109 4.72 13.37 4.25
C ALA A 109 5.88 14.31 3.82
N TYR A 110 6.07 15.42 4.52
CA TYR A 110 7.10 16.44 4.32
C TYR A 110 7.87 16.68 5.62
#